data_AF-A0A5C9EB24-F1
#
_entry.id   AF-A0A5C9EB24-F1
#
_cell.length_a   1.000
_cell.length_b   1.000
_cell.length_c   1.000
_cell.angle_alpha   90.00
_cell.angle_beta   90.00
_cell.angle_gamma   90.00
#
_symmetry.space_group_name_H-M   'P 1'
#
loop_
_entity.id
_entity.type
_entity.pdbx_description
1 polymer ?
#
loop_
_entity_poly.entity_id
_entity_poly.type
_entity_poly.pdbx_seq_one_letter_code
_entity_poly.pdbx_strand_id
1 'polypeptide(L)'
;MISKGEITIEGKIVEVRDGSRRISRTYTYGYRSLRVQVGTEYYSVLINTQKINKYGFLPRVGQCIRVRGRLSKNENEFYEQSISWVKELEHIECPEKPG
;
A
#
# COMPACT_ATOMS: atom_id res chain seq x y z
N MET A 1 -17.56 -12.72 -12.48
CA MET A 1 -16.43 -12.96 -11.56
C MET A 1 -15.31 -12.00 -11.93
N ILE A 2 -15.17 -10.88 -11.21
CA ILE A 2 -14.14 -9.88 -11.53
C ILE A 2 -12.80 -10.45 -11.07
N SER A 3 -11.89 -10.69 -12.01
CA SER A 3 -10.52 -11.07 -11.72
C SER A 3 -9.94 -10.07 -10.71
N LYS A 4 -9.62 -10.55 -9.51
CA LYS A 4 -8.84 -9.82 -8.51
C LYS A 4 -7.41 -9.70 -9.06
N GLY A 5 -7.22 -8.79 -10.01
CA GLY A 5 -5.96 -8.58 -10.70
C GLY A 5 -4.88 -8.19 -9.71
N GLU A 6 -3.78 -8.94 -9.73
CA GLU A 6 -2.54 -8.45 -9.12
C GLU A 6 -2.02 -7.29 -9.95
N ILE A 7 -1.65 -6.21 -9.27
CA ILE A 7 -1.04 -5.02 -9.88
C ILE A 7 0.29 -4.76 -9.20
N THR A 8 1.22 -4.22 -9.98
CA THR A 8 2.44 -3.61 -9.47
C THR A 8 2.34 -2.11 -9.70
N ILE A 9 2.60 -1.32 -8.65
CA ILE A 9 2.74 0.13 -8.74
C ILE A 9 4.12 0.56 -8.29
N GLU A 10 4.58 1.68 -8.83
CA GLU A 10 5.79 2.37 -8.39
C GLU A 10 5.45 3.82 -8.12
N GLY A 11 5.82 4.32 -6.96
CA GLY A 11 5.43 5.68 -6.59
C GLY A 11 6.00 6.16 -5.28
N LYS A 12 5.71 7.43 -4.97
CA LYS A 12 6.22 8.11 -3.78
C LYS A 12 5.22 8.03 -2.63
N ILE A 13 5.69 7.65 -1.45
CA ILE A 13 4.90 7.73 -0.23
C ILE A 13 4.70 9.21 0.12
N VAL A 14 3.45 9.66 0.12
CA VAL A 14 3.07 11.04 0.48
C VAL A 14 2.41 11.12 1.86
N GLU A 15 1.93 10.00 2.38
CA GLU A 15 1.30 9.92 3.70
C GLU A 15 1.49 8.52 4.30
N VAL A 16 1.66 8.45 5.61
CA VAL A 16 1.68 7.20 6.38
C VAL A 16 0.69 7.33 7.53
N ARG A 17 -0.27 6.40 7.63
CA ARG A 17 -1.23 6.33 8.73
C ARG A 17 -1.15 4.96 9.39
N ASP A 18 -1.05 4.93 10.71
CA ASP A 18 -1.17 3.69 11.47
C ASP A 18 -2.65 3.45 11.84
N GLY A 19 -3.05 2.19 11.85
CA GLY A 19 -4.42 1.82 12.17
C GLY A 19 -4.55 0.38 12.66
N SER A 20 -5.74 0.06 13.14
CA SER A 20 -6.09 -1.29 13.57
C SER A 20 -7.39 -1.70 12.89
N ARG A 21 -7.41 -2.84 12.21
CA ARG A 21 -8.61 -3.34 11.53
C ARG A 21 -9.07 -4.61 12.21
N ARG A 22 -10.36 -4.65 12.54
CA ARG A 22 -11.02 -5.81 13.11
C ARG A 22 -11.30 -6.82 11.98
N ILE A 23 -10.74 -8.01 12.04
CA ILE A 23 -11.03 -9.11 11.09
C ILE A 23 -12.21 -9.94 11.59
N SER A 24 -12.35 -10.08 12.91
CA SER A 24 -13.42 -10.84 13.54
C SER A 24 -13.76 -10.25 14.91
N ARG A 25 -14.78 -10.80 15.57
CA ARG A 25 -15.13 -10.38 16.94
C ARG A 25 -13.96 -10.51 17.92
N THR A 26 -13.01 -11.40 17.66
CA THR A 26 -11.90 -11.74 18.55
C THR A 26 -10.53 -11.31 18.04
N TYR A 27 -10.41 -10.86 16.79
CA TYR A 27 -9.11 -10.58 16.17
C TYR A 27 -9.06 -9.20 15.52
N THR A 28 -8.10 -8.39 15.98
CA THR A 28 -7.74 -7.09 15.40
C THR A 28 -6.31 -7.18 14.93
N TYR A 29 -6.05 -6.82 13.68
CA TYR A 29 -4.68 -6.72 13.16
C TYR A 29 -4.26 -5.26 13.02
N GLY A 30 -3.02 -4.98 13.42
CA GLY A 30 -2.36 -3.73 13.11
C GLY A 30 -2.07 -3.65 11.61
N TYR A 31 -2.41 -2.52 11.02
CA TYR A 31 -2.02 -2.21 9.65
C TYR A 31 -1.43 -0.81 9.60
N ARG A 32 -0.58 -0.59 8.60
CA ARG A 32 -0.13 0.74 8.23
C ARG A 32 -0.62 1.00 6.81
N SER A 33 -1.26 2.13 6.61
CA SER A 33 -1.76 2.58 5.31
C SER A 33 -0.76 3.59 4.75
N LEU A 34 -0.24 3.30 3.56
CA LEU A 34 0.65 4.19 2.83
C LEU A 34 -0.14 4.82 1.70
N ARG A 35 -0.20 6.15 1.66
CA ARG A 35 -0.67 6.85 0.47
C ARG A 35 0.50 6.98 -0.49
N VAL A 36 0.36 6.40 -1.67
CA VAL A 36 1.39 6.36 -2.70
C VAL A 36 0.91 7.16 -3.90
N GLN A 37 1.69 8.15 -4.32
CA GLN A 37 1.46 8.90 -5.54
C GLN A 37 2.14 8.21 -6.71
N VAL A 38 1.37 7.90 -7.76
CA VAL A 38 1.81 7.25 -9.00
C VAL A 38 1.40 8.17 -10.15
N GLY A 39 2.34 8.95 -10.68
CA GLY A 39 2.02 10.02 -11.63
C GLY A 39 1.03 11.03 -11.04
N THR A 40 -0.16 11.15 -11.64
CA THR A 40 -1.27 11.99 -11.18
C THR A 40 -2.28 11.26 -10.28
N GLU A 41 -2.12 9.94 -10.11
CA GLU A 41 -3.02 9.09 -9.34
C GLU A 41 -2.51 8.84 -7.92
N TYR A 42 -3.43 8.44 -7.03
CA TYR A 42 -3.11 8.06 -5.65
C TYR A 42 -3.65 6.67 -5.33
N TYR A 43 -2.82 5.89 -4.63
CA TYR A 43 -3.14 4.54 -4.20
C TYR A 43 -3.01 4.42 -2.68
N SER A 44 -3.93 3.69 -2.05
CA SER A 44 -3.83 3.30 -0.64
C SER A 44 -3.23 1.90 -0.52
N VAL A 45 -1.99 1.78 -0.04
CA VAL A 45 -1.33 0.49 0.18
C VAL A 45 -1.47 0.08 1.64
N LEU A 46 -2.16 -1.04 1.89
CA LEU A 46 -2.39 -1.59 3.22
C LEU A 46 -1.33 -2.65 3.53
N ILE A 47 -0.38 -2.32 4.40
CA ILE A 47 0.64 -3.24 4.90
C ILE A 47 0.27 -3.78 6.28
N ASN A 48 0.43 -5.10 6.46
CA ASN A 48 0.29 -5.73 7.77
C ASN A 48 1.54 -5.43 8.60
N THR A 49 1.37 -4.82 9.79
CA THR A 49 2.51 -4.44 10.65
C THR A 49 3.31 -5.64 11.13
N GLN A 50 2.71 -6.83 11.24
CA GLN A 50 3.42 -8.08 11.56
C GLN A 50 4.41 -8.50 10.46
N LYS A 51 4.23 -8.01 9.23
CA LYS A 51 5.13 -8.28 8.10
C LYS A 51 6.14 -7.17 7.86
N ILE A 52 6.12 -6.09 8.65
CA ILE A 52 6.93 -4.90 8.36
C ILE A 52 8.44 -5.22 8.33
N ASN A 53 8.90 -6.05 9.27
CA ASN A 53 10.29 -6.49 9.32
C ASN A 53 10.70 -7.37 8.13
N LYS A 54 9.75 -8.00 7.43
CA LYS A 54 10.03 -8.84 6.26
C LYS A 54 10.39 -8.01 5.02
N TYR A 55 10.01 -6.74 4.99
CA TYR A 55 10.28 -5.86 3.86
C TYR A 55 11.70 -5.25 3.91
N GLY A 56 12.43 -5.42 5.02
CA GLY A 56 13.82 -4.96 5.13
C GLY A 56 13.97 -3.44 5.29
N PHE A 57 12.87 -2.67 5.30
CA PHE A 57 12.87 -1.24 5.61
C PHE A 57 11.56 -0.81 6.28
N LEU A 58 11.59 0.36 6.91
CA LEU A 58 10.40 0.99 7.47
C LEU A 58 9.89 2.08 6.50
N PRO A 59 8.68 1.95 5.94
CA PRO A 59 8.13 2.95 5.03
C PRO A 59 7.93 4.32 5.70
N ARG A 60 8.38 5.39 5.03
CA ARG A 60 8.32 6.78 5.47
C ARG A 60 7.90 7.70 4.33
N VAL A 61 7.27 8.82 4.68
CA VAL A 61 6.96 9.89 3.71
C VAL A 61 8.23 10.34 3.00
N GLY A 62 8.13 10.53 1.68
CA GLY A 62 9.25 10.93 0.83
C GLY A 62 9.93 9.77 0.10
N GLN A 63 9.84 8.54 0.62
CA GLN A 63 10.45 7.37 -0.01
C GLN A 63 9.65 6.92 -1.23
N CYS A 64 10.36 6.39 -2.22
CA CYS A 64 9.74 5.74 -3.37
C CYS A 64 9.75 4.23 -3.20
N ILE A 65 8.64 3.61 -3.56
CA ILE A 65 8.43 2.19 -3.34
C ILE A 65 7.86 1.53 -4.58
N ARG A 66 8.22 0.25 -4.76
CA ARG A 66 7.52 -0.68 -5.65
C ARG A 66 6.64 -1.58 -4.80
N VAL A 67 5.37 -1.71 -5.16
CA VAL A 67 4.40 -2.54 -4.43
C VAL A 67 3.70 -3.46 -5.41
N ARG A 68 3.72 -4.76 -5.10
CA ARG A 68 2.90 -5.75 -5.78
C ARG A 68 1.83 -6.30 -4.84
N GLY A 69 0.57 -6.19 -5.25
CA GLY A 69 -0.56 -6.66 -4.45
C GLY A 69 -1.85 -6.77 -5.26
N ARG A 70 -2.96 -7.00 -4.57
CA ARG A 70 -4.28 -7.07 -5.19
C ARG A 70 -4.95 -5.72 -5.17
N LEU A 71 -5.31 -5.25 -6.36
CA LEU A 71 -6.14 -4.05 -6.50
C LEU A 71 -7.55 -4.37 -6.03
N SER A 72 -8.08 -3.52 -5.16
CA SER A 72 -9.48 -3.49 -4.78
C SER A 72 -10.00 -2.07 -4.96
N LYS A 73 -11.10 -1.93 -5.70
CA LYS A 73 -11.93 -0.73 -5.62
C LYS A 73 -12.53 -0.73 -4.22
N ASN A 74 -12.04 0.14 -3.37
CA ASN A 74 -12.46 0.15 -1.97
C ASN A 74 -13.61 1.16 -1.84
N GLU A 75 -14.80 0.69 -1.48
CA GLU A 75 -15.99 1.54 -1.24
C GLU A 75 -16.00 2.14 0.17
N ASN A 76 -15.08 1.71 1.05
CA ASN A 76 -14.99 2.15 2.44
C ASN A 76 -13.68 2.88 2.74
N GLU A 77 -13.80 4.20 2.93
CA GLU A 77 -13.00 5.12 3.76
C GLU A 77 -11.49 5.30 3.47
N PHE A 78 -10.90 4.55 2.54
CA PHE A 78 -9.52 4.77 2.08
C PHE A 78 -9.56 5.00 0.57
N TYR A 79 -8.81 6.02 0.11
CA TYR A 79 -8.82 6.62 -1.25
C TYR A 79 -9.16 5.64 -2.39
N GLU A 80 -9.79 6.16 -3.45
CA GLU A 80 -10.48 5.48 -4.58
C GLU A 80 -9.94 4.11 -5.01
N GLN A 81 -8.62 3.88 -4.97
CA GLN A 81 -7.98 2.61 -5.26
C GLN A 81 -7.09 2.14 -4.10
N SER A 82 -7.31 0.90 -3.64
CA SER A 82 -6.50 0.28 -2.59
C SER A 82 -5.78 -0.97 -3.05
N ILE A 83 -4.51 -1.09 -2.69
CA ILE A 83 -3.70 -2.28 -2.84
C ILE A 83 -3.63 -2.99 -1.50
N SER A 84 -4.14 -4.21 -1.47
CA SER A 84 -4.13 -5.11 -0.31
C SER A 84 -3.43 -6.41 -0.68
N TRP A 85 -3.29 -7.34 0.28
CA TRP A 85 -2.57 -8.61 0.05
C TRP A 85 -1.18 -8.40 -0.55
N VAL A 86 -0.45 -7.41 -0.01
CA VAL A 86 0.89 -7.04 -0.47
C VAL A 86 1.82 -8.27 -0.42
N LYS A 87 2.32 -8.65 -1.60
CA LYS A 87 3.28 -9.75 -1.79
C LYS A 87 4.71 -9.24 -1.71
N GLU A 88 4.96 -8.11 -2.38
CA GLU A 88 6.27 -7.48 -2.48
C GLU A 88 6.13 -6.00 -2.14
N LEU A 89 7.07 -5.49 -1.35
CA LEU A 89 7.23 -4.08 -1.00
C LEU A 89 8.72 -3.79 -0.95
N GLU A 90 9.19 -2.97 -1.87
CA GLU A 90 10.60 -2.65 -2.04
C GLU A 90 10.80 -1.14 -1.95
N HIS A 91 11.91 -0.72 -1.33
CA HIS A 91 12.40 0.64 -1.45
C HIS A 91 13.17 0.77 -2.76
N ILE A 92 12.79 1.73 -3.60
CA ILE A 92 13.40 1.98 -4.91
C ILE A 92 13.83 3.43 -5.02
N GLU A 93 14.66 3.73 -6.02
CA GLU A 93 14.86 5.11 -6.44
C GLU A 93 13.55 5.68 -7.00
N CYS A 94 13.35 6.99 -6.82
CA CYS A 94 12.14 7.60 -7.33
C CYS A 94 12.14 7.58 -8.86
N PRO A 95 11.05 7.12 -9.49
CA PRO A 95 10.95 7.13 -10.93
C PRO A 95 11.15 8.57 -11.42
N GLU A 96 12.06 8.75 -12.37
CA GLU A 96 12.21 10.02 -13.06
C GLU A 96 10.84 10.39 -13.66
N LYS A 97 10.44 11.66 -13.50
CA LYS A 97 9.12 12.13 -13.95
C LYS A 97 8.85 11.62 -15.37
N PRO A 98 7.64 11.14 -15.70
CA PRO A 98 7.24 11.12 -17.10
C PRO A 98 7.32 12.58 -17.57
N GLY A 99 8.25 12.84 -18.48
CA GLY A 99 8.41 14.13 -19.15
C GLY A 99 7.20 14.50 -19.97
#